data_AF-A0A924ZCG9-F1
#
_entry.id   AF-A0A924ZCG9-F1
#
_cell.length_a   1.000
_cell.length_b   1.000
_cell.length_c   1.000
_cell.angle_alpha   90.00
_cell.angle_beta   90.00
_cell.angle_gamma   90.00
#
_symmetry.space_group_name_H-M   'P 1'
#
loop_
_entity.id
_entity.type
_entity.pdbx_description
1 polymer ?
#
loop_
_entity_poly.entity_id
_entity_poly.type
_entity_poly.pdbx_seq_one_letter_code
_entity_poly.pdbx_strand_id
1 'polypeptide(L)'
;MAQAQGLIDVHTHAVPEALPRCAGRHLADSGPQMAPALACDRHMMLSGKVYRTVSHPCWSCTLRLAEMNARAVARQELSPMPELLSHWLPVEDGSAMCRDLNEVIAAMVAEAPVRFHGLGAVPLQDVDWAIHALDQAV
;
A
#
# COMPACT_ATOMS: atom_id res chain seq x y z
N MET A 1 -22.60 -8.53 13.58
CA MET A 1 -21.20 -8.43 14.07
C MET A 1 -21.06 -7.07 14.73
N ALA A 2 -20.59 -7.00 15.98
CA ALA A 2 -20.49 -5.74 16.71
C ALA A 2 -19.39 -4.87 16.10
N GLN A 3 -19.70 -3.64 15.68
CA GLN A 3 -18.69 -2.67 15.29
C GLN A 3 -17.78 -2.38 16.50
N ALA A 4 -16.47 -2.49 16.33
CA ALA A 4 -15.52 -2.23 17.41
C ALA A 4 -15.58 -0.74 17.83
N GLN A 5 -16.30 -0.39 18.89
CA GLN A 5 -16.31 1.00 19.39
C GLN A 5 -14.90 1.36 19.89
N GLY A 6 -14.40 2.55 19.55
CA GLY A 6 -13.08 3.01 19.99
C GLY A 6 -12.37 3.91 18.98
N LEU A 7 -11.10 4.23 19.26
CA LEU A 7 -10.25 5.09 18.45
C LEU A 7 -10.15 4.58 17.01
N ILE A 8 -10.46 5.46 16.06
CA ILE A 8 -10.25 5.24 14.62
C ILE A 8 -9.06 6.08 14.20
N ASP A 9 -8.02 5.41 13.72
CA ASP A 9 -6.85 6.04 13.15
C ASP A 9 -7.03 6.13 11.63
N VAL A 10 -7.27 7.33 11.14
CA VAL A 10 -7.64 7.60 9.74
C VAL A 10 -6.43 7.91 8.85
N HIS A 11 -5.20 7.84 9.39
CA HIS A 11 -4.00 8.16 8.63
C HIS A 11 -2.93 7.08 8.84
N THR A 12 -3.05 6.00 8.08
CA THR A 12 -2.03 4.95 8.06
C THR A 12 -1.70 4.52 6.65
N HIS A 13 -0.49 3.99 6.49
CA HIS A 13 0.01 3.54 5.19
C HIS A 13 0.25 2.03 5.18
N ALA A 14 -0.16 1.37 4.11
CA ALA A 14 0.21 0.02 3.73
C ALA A 14 1.30 0.07 2.66
N VAL A 15 2.21 -0.90 2.71
CA VAL A 15 3.34 -1.04 1.77
C VAL A 15 3.42 -2.51 1.39
N PRO A 16 3.42 -2.89 0.11
CA PRO A 16 3.56 -4.27 -0.29
C PRO A 16 4.93 -4.82 0.11
N GLU A 17 4.98 -6.08 0.55
CA GLU A 17 6.24 -6.73 0.91
C GLU A 17 7.21 -6.81 -0.27
N ALA A 18 6.65 -7.10 -1.45
CA ALA A 18 7.34 -7.15 -2.72
C ALA A 18 6.52 -6.37 -3.73
N LEU A 19 7.20 -5.57 -4.55
CA LEU A 19 6.53 -4.89 -5.65
C LEU A 19 6.29 -5.86 -6.82
N PRO A 20 5.19 -5.66 -7.56
CA PRO A 20 4.82 -6.51 -8.67
C PRO A 20 5.88 -6.49 -9.77
N ARG A 21 6.19 -7.66 -10.32
CA ARG A 21 7.12 -7.79 -11.46
C ARG A 21 6.50 -7.31 -12.79
N CYS A 22 5.17 -7.16 -12.81
CA CYS A 22 4.35 -6.87 -14.00
C CYS A 22 4.18 -5.39 -14.31
N ALA A 23 4.69 -4.52 -13.44
CA ALA A 23 4.82 -3.11 -13.75
C ALA A 23 5.88 -3.01 -14.88
N GLY A 24 5.55 -2.35 -15.99
CA GLY A 24 6.22 -2.53 -17.28
C GLY A 24 7.69 -2.08 -17.33
N ARG A 25 8.21 -1.96 -18.55
CA ARG A 25 9.65 -1.88 -18.84
C ARG A 25 10.36 -0.73 -18.09
N HIS A 26 9.63 0.32 -17.67
CA HIS A 26 10.20 1.51 -17.03
C HIS A 26 10.36 1.41 -15.51
N LEU A 27 9.72 0.43 -14.84
CA LEU A 27 9.93 0.22 -13.41
C LEU A 27 11.26 -0.43 -13.06
N ALA A 28 11.82 -1.22 -13.98
CA ALA A 28 13.14 -1.82 -13.79
C ALA A 28 14.23 -0.76 -13.61
N ASP A 29 14.10 0.40 -14.28
CA ASP A 29 15.13 1.44 -14.32
C ASP A 29 14.85 2.63 -13.39
N SER A 30 13.58 2.98 -13.15
CA SER A 30 13.19 4.22 -12.45
C SER A 30 12.02 4.09 -11.48
N GLY A 31 11.43 2.90 -11.36
CA GLY A 31 10.31 2.63 -10.46
C GLY A 31 10.74 2.36 -9.02
N PRO A 32 9.80 2.41 -8.07
CA PRO A 32 10.05 1.92 -6.72
C PRO A 32 10.37 0.42 -6.74
N GLN A 33 11.27 -0.01 -5.85
CA GLN A 33 11.64 -1.42 -5.67
C GLN A 33 11.67 -1.76 -4.19
N MET A 34 11.42 -3.02 -3.85
CA MET A 34 11.57 -3.54 -2.49
C MET A 34 12.83 -4.39 -2.40
N ALA A 35 13.72 -4.07 -1.47
CA ALA A 35 14.93 -4.83 -1.18
C ALA A 35 14.94 -5.32 0.28
N PRO A 36 15.59 -6.46 0.57
CA PRO A 36 15.77 -6.91 1.96
C PRO A 36 16.48 -5.86 2.82
N ALA A 37 15.98 -5.64 4.04
CA ALA A 37 16.66 -4.86 5.08
C ALA A 37 17.04 -5.78 6.27
N LEU A 38 17.35 -5.20 7.43
CA LEU A 38 17.62 -5.98 8.63
C LEU A 38 16.35 -6.69 9.12
N ALA A 39 16.49 -7.92 9.62
CA ALA A 39 15.38 -8.74 10.11
C ALA A 39 14.26 -8.90 9.05
N CYS A 40 13.01 -8.60 9.42
CA CYS A 40 11.86 -8.70 8.52
C CYS A 40 11.54 -7.39 7.80
N ASP A 41 12.33 -6.33 7.98
CA ASP A 41 12.05 -5.04 7.34
C ASP A 41 12.40 -5.07 5.85
N ARG A 42 11.96 -4.04 5.13
CA ARG A 42 12.30 -3.84 3.72
C ARG A 42 12.80 -2.43 3.47
N HIS A 43 13.76 -2.30 2.57
CA HIS A 43 14.12 -1.03 1.98
C HIS A 43 13.21 -0.78 0.77
N MET A 44 12.43 0.30 0.82
CA MET A 44 11.93 0.90 -0.41
C MET A 44 13.07 1.66 -1.08
N MET A 45 13.38 1.24 -2.29
CA MET A 45 14.41 1.82 -3.15
C MET A 45 13.76 2.71 -4.20
N LEU A 46 14.38 3.85 -4.49
CA LEU A 46 14.06 4.70 -5.64
C LEU A 46 15.36 4.99 -6.39
N SER A 47 15.37 4.73 -7.70
CA SER A 47 16.53 4.96 -8.57
C SER A 47 17.84 4.39 -8.00
N GLY A 48 17.78 3.16 -7.49
CA GLY A 48 18.93 2.43 -6.94
C GLY A 48 19.40 2.89 -5.55
N LYS A 49 18.71 3.82 -4.89
CA LYS A 49 19.04 4.30 -3.54
C LYS A 49 17.96 3.93 -2.55
N VAL A 50 18.34 3.68 -1.28
CA VAL A 50 17.39 3.53 -0.19
C VAL A 50 16.66 4.86 0.00
N TYR A 51 15.35 4.86 -0.23
CA TYR A 51 14.49 5.99 0.08
C TYR A 51 14.02 5.92 1.53
N ARG A 52 13.47 4.77 1.92
CA ARG A 52 12.94 4.54 3.27
C ARG A 52 13.04 3.08 3.66
N THR A 53 13.34 2.82 4.93
CA THR A 53 13.13 1.49 5.54
C THR A 53 11.73 1.43 6.12
N VAL A 54 10.97 0.42 5.73
CA VAL A 54 9.61 0.15 6.20
C VAL A 54 9.60 -1.12 7.03
N SER A 55 8.86 -1.08 8.14
CA SER A 55 8.82 -2.17 9.09
C SER A 55 7.78 -3.22 8.72
N HIS A 56 7.97 -4.44 9.21
CA HIS A 56 7.09 -5.59 8.94
C HIS A 56 5.56 -5.33 9.12
N PRO A 57 5.08 -4.54 10.09
CA PRO A 57 3.65 -4.18 10.20
C PRO A 57 3.06 -3.42 9.01
N CYS A 58 3.90 -2.89 8.10
CA CYS A 58 3.42 -2.22 6.89
C CYS A 58 2.66 -3.16 5.93
N TRP A 59 2.95 -4.47 5.95
CA TRP A 59 2.22 -5.50 5.18
C TRP A 59 1.70 -6.67 6.04
N SER A 60 2.19 -6.87 7.26
CA SER A 60 1.74 -7.96 8.13
C SER A 60 0.50 -7.57 8.95
N CYS A 61 -0.68 -8.07 8.57
CA CYS A 61 -1.93 -7.87 9.32
C CYS A 61 -1.81 -8.32 10.78
N THR A 62 -1.22 -9.50 11.03
CA THR A 62 -1.04 -10.04 12.38
C THR A 62 -0.25 -9.11 13.28
N LEU A 63 0.89 -8.60 12.81
CA LEU A 63 1.74 -7.70 13.61
C LEU A 63 1.08 -6.33 13.78
N ARG A 64 0.48 -5.79 12.72
CA ARG A 64 -0.27 -4.54 12.77
C ARG A 64 -1.41 -4.60 13.78
N LEU A 65 -2.19 -5.67 13.81
CA LEU A 65 -3.27 -5.87 14.77
C LEU A 65 -2.75 -5.94 16.21
N ALA A 66 -1.63 -6.62 16.45
CA ALA A 66 -0.99 -6.65 17.77
C ALA A 66 -0.58 -5.24 18.21
N GLU A 67 0.01 -4.46 17.31
CA GLU A 67 0.40 -3.07 17.54
C GLU A 67 -0.80 -2.15 17.81
N MET A 68 -1.90 -2.32 17.07
CA MET A 68 -3.16 -1.61 17.29
C MET A 68 -3.74 -1.93 18.66
N ASN A 69 -3.78 -3.21 19.05
CA ASN A 69 -4.29 -3.63 20.35
C ASN A 69 -3.47 -3.03 21.49
N ALA A 70 -2.14 -3.02 21.38
CA ALA A 70 -1.25 -2.40 22.37
C ALA A 70 -1.46 -0.88 22.51
N ARG A 71 -1.91 -0.21 21.45
CA ARG A 71 -2.19 1.24 21.40
C ARG A 71 -3.66 1.58 21.58
N ALA A 72 -4.53 0.59 21.86
CA ALA A 72 -5.98 0.73 21.95
C ALA A 72 -6.64 1.36 20.70
N VAL A 73 -6.09 1.09 19.51
CA VAL A 73 -6.67 1.50 18.22
C VAL A 73 -7.69 0.44 17.78
N ALA A 74 -8.96 0.86 17.69
CA ALA A 74 -10.05 -0.03 17.32
C ALA A 74 -10.08 -0.30 15.81
N ARG A 75 -9.83 0.73 14.99
CA ARG A 75 -9.83 0.64 13.52
C ARG A 75 -8.72 1.47 12.90
N GLN A 76 -8.27 1.05 11.72
CA GLN A 76 -7.37 1.83 10.86
C GLN A 76 -7.93 1.97 9.45
N GLU A 77 -7.79 3.16 8.88
CA GLU A 77 -7.87 3.39 7.44
C GLU A 77 -6.48 3.13 6.83
N LEU A 78 -6.39 2.22 5.87
CA LEU A 78 -5.19 1.81 5.18
C LEU A 78 -5.14 2.52 3.82
N SER A 79 -4.12 3.35 3.61
CA SER A 79 -3.86 4.01 2.33
C SER A 79 -2.51 3.57 1.75
N PRO A 80 -2.26 3.73 0.44
CA PRO A 80 -0.94 3.50 -0.13
C PRO A 80 0.09 4.47 0.47
N MET A 81 1.35 4.04 0.58
CA MET A 81 2.44 4.97 0.85
C MET A 81 2.63 5.93 -0.36
N PRO A 82 2.74 7.25 -0.15
CA PRO A 82 2.67 8.24 -1.24
C PRO A 82 3.64 8.01 -2.40
N GLU A 83 4.88 7.61 -2.12
CA GLU A 83 5.88 7.38 -3.17
C GLU A 83 5.58 6.15 -4.04
N LEU A 84 4.70 5.25 -3.61
CA LEU A 84 4.29 4.12 -4.45
C LEU A 84 3.26 4.52 -5.51
N LEU A 85 2.58 5.66 -5.33
CA LEU A 85 1.60 6.17 -6.31
C LEU A 85 2.26 6.48 -7.66
N SER A 86 3.57 6.75 -7.67
CA SER A 86 4.41 6.73 -8.87
C SER A 86 3.88 7.55 -10.06
N HIS A 87 3.28 8.72 -9.81
CA HIS A 87 2.68 9.57 -10.85
C HIS A 87 3.66 10.11 -11.90
N TRP A 88 4.97 9.88 -11.72
CA TRP A 88 6.01 10.20 -12.70
C TRP A 88 6.21 9.11 -13.75
N LEU A 89 5.65 7.91 -13.56
CA LEU A 89 5.72 6.82 -14.53
C LEU A 89 4.74 7.05 -15.69
N PRO A 90 5.01 6.44 -16.86
CA PRO A 90 4.01 6.30 -17.92
C PRO A 90 2.69 5.76 -17.35
N VAL A 91 1.56 6.21 -17.90
CA VAL A 91 0.23 5.94 -17.34
C VAL A 91 -0.07 4.45 -17.22
N GLU A 92 0.38 3.63 -18.18
CA GLU A 92 0.17 2.18 -18.17
C GLU A 92 0.89 1.52 -16.99
N ASP A 93 2.12 1.95 -16.72
CA ASP A 93 2.95 1.47 -15.62
C ASP A 93 2.41 1.96 -14.27
N GLY A 94 2.01 3.23 -14.20
CA GLY A 94 1.38 3.80 -13.01
C GLY A 94 0.02 3.16 -12.70
N SER A 95 -0.78 2.83 -13.71
CA SER A 95 -2.05 2.13 -13.56
C SER A 95 -1.85 0.70 -13.06
N ALA A 96 -0.88 -0.03 -13.63
CA ALA A 96 -0.52 -1.36 -13.13
C ALA A 96 -0.10 -1.30 -11.64
N MET A 97 0.73 -0.32 -11.28
CA MET A 97 1.12 -0.10 -9.89
C MET A 97 -0.08 0.19 -8.99
N CYS A 98 -1.00 1.09 -9.40
CA CYS A 98 -2.20 1.41 -8.63
C CYS A 98 -3.07 0.18 -8.39
N ARG A 99 -3.31 -0.65 -9.42
CA ARG A 99 -4.07 -1.89 -9.29
C ARG A 99 -3.43 -2.82 -8.25
N ASP A 100 -2.13 -3.03 -8.35
CA ASP A 100 -1.46 -3.98 -7.47
C ASP A 100 -1.37 -3.46 -6.01
N LEU A 101 -1.28 -2.14 -5.81
CA LEU A 101 -1.42 -1.52 -4.48
C LEU A 101 -2.83 -1.72 -3.92
N ASN A 102 -3.86 -1.56 -4.76
CA ASN A 102 -5.26 -1.76 -4.36
C ASN A 102 -5.50 -3.22 -3.96
N GLU A 103 -4.97 -4.18 -4.72
CA GLU A 103 -5.07 -5.62 -4.39
C GLU A 103 -4.44 -5.94 -3.02
N VAL A 104 -3.29 -5.35 -2.71
CA VAL A 104 -2.63 -5.53 -1.41
C VAL A 104 -3.47 -4.96 -0.27
N ILE A 105 -4.02 -3.75 -0.43
CA ILE A 105 -4.89 -3.14 0.57
C ILE A 105 -6.18 -3.96 0.74
N ALA A 106 -6.80 -4.39 -0.37
CA ALA A 106 -8.00 -5.21 -0.36
C ALA A 106 -7.75 -6.56 0.35
N ALA A 107 -6.61 -7.20 0.11
CA ALA A 107 -6.21 -8.42 0.80
C ALA A 107 -6.06 -8.19 2.32
N MET A 108 -5.39 -7.11 2.73
CA MET A 108 -5.26 -6.76 4.14
C MET A 108 -6.63 -6.49 4.80
N VAL A 109 -7.52 -5.76 4.11
CA VAL A 109 -8.89 -5.51 4.58
C VAL A 109 -9.65 -6.83 4.73
N ALA A 110 -9.53 -7.75 3.77
CA ALA A 110 -10.19 -9.06 3.82
C ALA A 110 -9.71 -9.93 4.99
N GLU A 111 -8.47 -9.81 5.43
CA GLU A 111 -7.95 -10.53 6.60
C GLU A 111 -8.57 -10.05 7.92
N ALA A 112 -8.92 -8.76 8.04
CA ALA A 112 -9.54 -8.22 9.25
C ALA A 112 -10.59 -7.11 8.95
N PRO A 113 -11.72 -7.46 8.32
CA PRO A 113 -12.66 -6.50 7.72
C PRO A 113 -13.43 -5.64 8.75
N VAL A 114 -13.36 -5.99 10.03
CA VAL A 114 -13.93 -5.18 11.12
C VAL A 114 -12.91 -4.21 11.74
N ARG A 115 -11.62 -4.38 11.42
CA ARG A 115 -10.49 -3.62 11.96
C ARG A 115 -9.86 -2.69 10.91
N PHE A 116 -9.90 -3.07 9.64
CA PHE A 116 -9.31 -2.32 8.54
C PHE A 116 -10.36 -1.84 7.55
N HIS A 117 -10.14 -0.63 7.04
CA HIS A 117 -10.83 -0.04 5.90
C HIS A 117 -9.75 0.40 4.90
N GLY A 118 -10.04 0.31 3.60
CA GLY A 118 -9.05 0.58 2.55
C GLY A 118 -9.37 1.87 1.79
N LEU A 119 -8.32 2.58 1.40
CA LEU A 119 -8.36 3.67 0.43
C LEU A 119 -7.53 3.28 -0.79
N GLY A 120 -8.10 3.41 -1.98
CA GLY A 120 -7.46 2.99 -3.22
C GLY A 120 -6.54 4.07 -3.82
N ALA A 121 -5.54 3.62 -4.56
CA ALA A 121 -4.73 4.40 -5.49
C ALA A 121 -5.42 4.50 -6.86
N VAL A 122 -5.23 5.63 -7.52
CA VAL A 122 -5.60 5.86 -8.92
C VAL A 122 -4.47 6.58 -9.67
N PRO A 123 -4.27 6.34 -10.97
CA PRO A 123 -3.18 6.96 -11.75
C PRO A 123 -3.51 8.42 -12.11
N LEU A 124 -3.30 9.35 -11.17
CA LEU A 124 -3.66 10.77 -11.31
C LEU A 124 -2.94 11.55 -12.41
N GLN A 125 -1.92 10.96 -13.05
CA GLN A 125 -1.28 11.54 -14.23
C GLN A 125 -2.19 11.56 -15.47
N ASP A 126 -3.28 10.77 -15.48
CA ASP A 126 -4.27 10.73 -16.56
C ASP A 126 -5.69 10.56 -16.00
N VAL A 127 -6.57 11.49 -16.35
CA VAL A 127 -7.93 11.56 -15.78
C VAL A 127 -8.80 10.38 -16.22
N ASP A 128 -8.72 9.96 -17.49
CA ASP A 128 -9.59 8.88 -18.00
C ASP A 128 -9.20 7.55 -17.36
N TRP A 129 -7.89 7.31 -17.21
CA TRP A 129 -7.38 6.14 -16.48
C TRP A 129 -7.71 6.21 -14.98
N ALA A 130 -7.63 7.39 -14.36
CA ALA A 130 -7.99 7.55 -12.95
C ALA A 130 -9.48 7.24 -12.71
N ILE A 131 -10.37 7.72 -13.58
CA ILE A 131 -11.81 7.41 -13.50
C ILE A 131 -12.04 5.91 -13.68
N HIS A 132 -11.41 5.29 -14.67
CA HIS A 132 -11.57 3.84 -14.89
C HIS A 132 -11.07 3.02 -13.68
N ALA A 133 -10.00 3.46 -13.03
CA ALA A 133 -9.45 2.79 -11.86
C ALA A 133 -10.38 2.84 -10.62
N LEU A 134 -11.35 3.78 -10.55
CA LEU A 134 -12.29 3.86 -9.44
C LEU A 134 -13.17 2.61 -9.32
N ASP A 135 -13.51 1.97 -10.44
CA ASP A 135 -14.30 0.73 -10.46
C ASP A 135 -13.52 -0.48 -9.89
N GLN A 136 -12.20 -0.34 -9.74
CA GLN A 136 -11.27 -1.36 -9.23
C GLN A 136 -10.56 -0.90 -7.94
N ALA A 137 -10.97 0.24 -7.37
CA ALA A 137 -10.35 0.81 -6.20
C ALA A 137 -10.93 0.17 -4.93
N VAL A 138 -10.08 -0.65 -4.28
CA VAL A 138 -10.32 -1.40 -3.03
C VAL A 138 -11.35 -2.51 -3.16
#